data_AF-F2UYJ2-F1
#
_entry.id   AF-F2UYJ2-F1
#
_cell.length_a   1.000
_cell.length_b   1.000
_cell.length_c   1.000
_cell.angle_alpha   90.00
_cell.angle_beta   90.00
_cell.angle_gamma   90.00
#
_symmetry.space_group_name_H-M   'P 1'
#
loop_
_entity.id
_entity.type
_entity.pdbx_description
1 polymer ?
#
loop_
_entity_poly.entity_id
_entity_poly.type
_entity_poly.pdbx_seq_one_letter_code
_entity_poly.pdbx_strand_id
1 'polypeptide(L)'
;MAGYTGSKEDYLKRLRRIEGQVRGISRMVEEDVYCIDVLTQISAATKALQAVSLGLLEDHMSHCVLHAAQAGDEEGTAKIREASDAIARLVRS
;
A
#
# COMPACT_ATOMS: atom_id res chain seq x y z
N MET A 1 1.69 6.62 17.45
CA MET A 1 0.29 6.75 16.95
C MET A 1 0.24 6.15 15.55
N ALA A 2 -0.79 5.40 15.18
CA ALA A 2 -0.87 4.80 13.84
C ALA A 2 -0.96 5.91 12.78
N GLY A 3 0.03 5.99 11.88
CA GLY A 3 0.24 7.15 10.98
C GLY A 3 -0.84 7.39 9.92
N TYR A 4 -1.93 6.61 9.89
CA TYR A 4 -2.98 6.69 8.87
C TYR A 4 -4.34 7.15 9.43
N THR A 5 -4.42 7.62 10.68
CA THR A 5 -5.69 7.90 11.37
C THR A 5 -6.60 8.92 10.67
N GLY A 6 -6.05 9.84 9.86
CA GLY A 6 -6.84 10.78 9.04
C GLY A 6 -7.46 10.17 7.78
N SER A 7 -6.86 9.11 7.24
CA SER A 7 -7.19 8.52 5.93
C SER A 7 -7.73 7.08 6.04
N LYS A 8 -8.00 6.62 7.27
CA LYS A 8 -8.38 5.22 7.57
C LYS A 8 -9.57 4.72 6.75
N GLU A 9 -10.64 5.51 6.64
CA GLU A 9 -11.83 5.10 5.89
C GLU A 9 -11.53 4.93 4.40
N ASP A 10 -10.67 5.77 3.84
CA ASP A 10 -10.32 5.72 2.42
C ASP A 10 -9.45 4.51 2.09
N TYR A 11 -8.51 4.16 2.98
CA TYR A 11 -7.79 2.88 2.85
C TYR A 11 -8.72 1.69 2.94
N LEU A 12 -9.65 1.67 3.89
CA LEU A 12 -10.62 0.59 4.00
C LEU A 12 -11.50 0.48 2.75
N LYS A 13 -11.95 1.61 2.17
CA LYS A 13 -12.71 1.61 0.90
C LYS A 13 -11.89 1.01 -0.24
N ARG A 14 -10.62 1.41 -0.39
CA ARG A 14 -9.71 0.87 -1.41
C ARG A 14 -9.47 -0.63 -1.24
N LEU A 15 -9.19 -1.07 -0.01
CA LEU A 15 -8.97 -2.48 0.32
C LEU A 15 -10.20 -3.34 0.05
N ARG A 16 -11.41 -2.88 0.41
CA ARG A 16 -12.67 -3.59 0.08
C ARG A 16 -12.88 -3.75 -1.43
N ARG A 17 -12.49 -2.75 -2.22
CA ARG A 17 -12.53 -2.83 -3.69
C ARG A 17 -11.55 -3.89 -4.21
N ILE A 18 -10.33 -3.90 -3.70
CA ILE A 18 -9.30 -4.90 -4.05
C ILE A 18 -9.76 -6.32 -3.70
N GLU A 19 -10.36 -6.50 -2.52
CA GLU A 19 -10.96 -7.77 -2.10
C GLU A 19 -12.01 -8.26 -3.12
N GLY A 20 -12.84 -7.35 -3.63
CA GLY A 20 -13.78 -7.64 -4.72
C GLY A 20 -13.11 -8.05 -6.02
N GLN A 21 -11.99 -7.43 -6.38
CA GLN A 21 -11.18 -7.82 -7.55
C GLN A 21 -10.61 -9.23 -7.38
N VAL A 22 -10.04 -9.54 -6.21
CA VAL A 22 -9.49 -10.88 -5.92
C VAL A 22 -10.58 -11.95 -6.00
N ARG A 23 -11.76 -11.72 -5.42
CA ARG A 23 -12.91 -12.62 -5.60
C ARG A 23 -13.33 -12.77 -7.07
N GLY A 24 -13.23 -11.71 -7.85
CA GLY A 24 -13.49 -11.74 -9.30
C GLY A 24 -12.50 -12.63 -10.03
N ILE A 25 -11.21 -12.51 -9.72
CA ILE A 25 -10.14 -13.34 -10.28
C ILE A 25 -10.38 -14.82 -9.96
N SER A 26 -10.75 -15.16 -8.71
CA SER A 26 -11.10 -16.54 -8.34
C SER A 26 -12.23 -17.11 -9.20
N ARG A 27 -13.31 -16.35 -9.40
CA ARG A 27 -14.42 -16.78 -10.29
C ARG A 27 -13.96 -16.98 -11.73
N MET A 28 -13.13 -16.08 -12.26
CA MET A 28 -12.60 -16.23 -13.62
C MET A 28 -11.80 -17.53 -13.79
N VAL A 29 -11.08 -17.95 -12.75
CA VAL A 29 -10.35 -19.23 -12.76
C VAL A 29 -11.33 -20.41 -12.66
N GLU A 30 -12.35 -20.32 -11.80
CA GLU A 30 -13.39 -21.35 -11.68
C GLU A 30 -14.21 -21.54 -12.98
N GLU A 31 -14.35 -20.47 -13.76
CA GLU A 31 -15.10 -20.42 -15.03
C GLU A 31 -14.22 -20.69 -16.27
N ASP A 32 -12.95 -21.11 -16.08
CA ASP A 32 -11.99 -21.37 -17.16
C ASP A 32 -11.82 -20.19 -18.16
N VAL A 33 -11.90 -18.95 -17.64
CA VAL A 33 -11.73 -17.73 -18.44
C VAL A 33 -10.33 -17.67 -19.04
N TYR A 34 -10.23 -17.10 -20.24
CA TYR A 34 -8.97 -16.99 -20.97
C TYR A 34 -7.85 -16.38 -20.12
N CYS A 35 -6.69 -17.04 -20.12
CA CYS A 35 -5.60 -16.74 -19.21
C CYS A 35 -5.09 -15.29 -19.29
N ILE A 36 -5.14 -14.66 -20.47
CA ILE A 36 -4.73 -13.26 -20.64
C ILE A 36 -5.68 -12.29 -19.91
N ASP A 37 -6.97 -12.60 -19.86
CA ASP A 37 -7.95 -11.77 -19.15
C ASP A 37 -7.76 -11.90 -17.64
N VAL A 38 -7.49 -13.12 -17.16
CA VAL A 38 -7.14 -13.37 -15.75
C VAL A 38 -5.87 -12.59 -15.37
N LEU A 39 -4.82 -12.67 -16.19
CA LEU A 39 -3.56 -11.93 -15.98
C LEU A 39 -3.78 -10.41 -15.99
N THR A 40 -4.69 -9.92 -16.82
CA THR A 40 -5.08 -8.51 -16.86
C THR A 40 -5.72 -8.08 -15.55
N GLN A 41 -6.65 -8.87 -14.99
CA GLN A 41 -7.28 -8.57 -13.72
C GLN A 41 -6.31 -8.69 -12.54
N ILE A 42 -5.40 -9.67 -12.54
CA ILE A 42 -4.31 -9.77 -11.56
C ILE A 42 -3.47 -8.49 -11.58
N SER A 43 -3.07 -8.04 -12.78
CA SER A 43 -2.28 -6.81 -12.94
C SER A 43 -3.03 -5.58 -12.40
N ALA A 44 -4.35 -5.51 -12.58
CA ALA A 44 -5.18 -4.43 -12.04
C ALA A 44 -5.25 -4.46 -10.51
N ALA A 45 -5.39 -5.64 -9.89
CA ALA A 45 -5.39 -5.80 -8.44
C ALA A 45 -4.01 -5.43 -7.83
N THR A 46 -2.92 -5.86 -8.47
CA THR A 46 -1.55 -5.50 -8.05
C THR A 46 -1.33 -3.99 -8.07
N LYS A 47 -1.72 -3.29 -9.15
CA LYS A 47 -1.62 -1.83 -9.22
C LYS A 47 -2.45 -1.13 -8.15
N ALA A 48 -3.63 -1.64 -7.83
CA ALA A 48 -4.47 -1.09 -6.77
C ALA A 48 -3.82 -1.26 -5.38
N LEU A 49 -3.20 -2.41 -5.11
CA LEU A 49 -2.41 -2.63 -3.89
C LEU A 49 -1.21 -1.69 -3.80
N GLN A 50 -0.46 -1.53 -4.89
CA GLN A 50 0.67 -0.58 -4.96
C GLN A 50 0.22 0.85 -4.63
N ALA A 51 -0.93 1.28 -5.14
CA ALA A 51 -1.49 2.59 -4.83
C ALA A 51 -1.86 2.76 -3.34
N VAL A 52 -2.34 1.70 -2.67
CA VAL A 52 -2.58 1.71 -1.22
C VAL A 52 -1.26 1.81 -0.46
N SER A 53 -0.26 1.02 -0.83
CA SER A 53 1.06 1.04 -0.20
C SER A 53 1.75 2.40 -0.33
N LEU A 54 1.64 3.05 -1.51
CA LEU A 54 2.20 4.39 -1.74
C LEU A 54 1.50 5.45 -0.87
N GLY A 55 0.18 5.40 -0.75
CA GLY A 55 -0.55 6.32 0.13
C GLY A 55 -0.13 6.16 1.59
N LEU A 56 -0.05 4.91 2.09
CA LEU A 56 0.37 4.64 3.46
C LEU A 56 1.79 5.13 3.74
N LEU A 57 2.67 5.04 2.73
CA LEU A 57 4.01 5.59 2.81
C LEU A 57 4.00 7.12 2.88
N GLU A 58 3.22 7.80 2.03
CA GLU A 58 3.10 9.26 2.03
C GLU A 58 2.59 9.79 3.37
N ASP A 59 1.58 9.13 3.94
CA ASP A 59 1.07 9.43 5.29
C ASP A 59 2.17 9.21 6.34
N HIS A 60 2.92 8.10 6.26
CA HIS A 60 4.02 7.82 7.16
C HIS A 60 5.13 8.88 7.06
N MET A 61 5.53 9.29 5.86
CA MET A 61 6.52 10.34 5.67
C MET A 61 6.04 11.68 6.22
N SER A 62 4.79 12.06 5.94
CA SER A 62 4.20 13.32 6.39
C SER A 62 4.05 13.43 7.90
N HIS A 63 3.76 12.32 8.58
CA HIS A 63 3.58 12.31 10.03
C HIS A 63 4.86 11.95 10.81
N CYS A 64 5.71 11.04 10.32
CA CYS A 64 6.88 10.61 11.07
C CYS A 64 8.12 11.45 10.78
N VAL A 65 8.34 11.89 9.53
CA VAL A 65 9.56 12.65 9.18
C VAL A 65 9.43 14.12 9.59
N LEU A 66 8.24 14.69 9.49
CA LEU A 66 7.99 16.10 9.85
C LEU A 66 8.04 16.33 11.37
N HIS A 67 7.60 15.34 12.15
CA HIS A 67 7.78 15.33 13.60
C HIS A 67 9.21 14.97 14.02
N ALA A 68 9.86 14.03 13.31
CA ALA A 68 11.27 13.67 13.52
C ALA A 68 12.23 14.83 13.25
N ALA A 69 11.96 15.68 12.27
CA ALA A 69 12.77 16.87 11.98
C ALA A 69 12.71 17.93 13.11
N GLN A 70 11.76 17.80 14.04
CA GLN A 70 11.62 18.66 15.22
C GLN A 70 12.19 18.02 16.50
N ALA A 71 12.41 16.70 16.51
CA ALA A 71 13.11 15.97 17.57
C ALA A 71 14.59 15.81 17.18
N GLY A 72 15.52 15.81 18.13
CA GLY A 72 16.96 15.82 17.84
C GLY A 72 17.45 14.69 16.89
N ASP A 73 18.62 14.93 16.28
CA ASP A 73 19.16 14.20 15.11
C ASP A 73 19.09 12.66 15.15
N GLU A 74 19.31 12.01 16.28
CA GLU A 74 19.36 10.54 16.36
C GLU A 74 17.98 9.85 16.23
N GLU A 75 16.95 10.36 16.91
CA GLU A 75 15.61 9.75 16.88
C GLU A 75 14.96 9.95 15.51
N GLY A 76 15.21 11.12 14.90
CA GLY A 76 14.73 11.40 13.56
C GLY A 76 15.40 10.54 12.49
N THR A 77 16.70 10.32 12.60
CA THR A 77 17.45 9.45 11.68
C THR A 77 16.97 8.00 11.74
N ALA A 78 16.65 7.47 12.93
CA ALA A 78 16.10 6.12 13.09
C ALA A 78 14.73 5.96 12.41
N LYS A 79 13.84 6.97 12.53
CA LYS A 79 12.51 6.97 11.90
C LYS A 79 12.59 7.09 10.39
N ILE A 80 13.52 7.88 9.87
CA ILE A 80 13.79 7.95 8.42
C ILE A 80 14.27 6.59 7.88
N ARG A 81 15.17 5.91 8.60
CA ARG A 81 15.65 4.58 8.18
C ARG A 81 14.53 3.54 8.12
N GLU A 82 13.64 3.52 9.11
CA GLU A 82 12.46 2.66 9.13
C GLU A 82 11.57 2.89 7.89
N ALA A 83 11.31 4.16 7.55
CA ALA A 83 10.57 4.54 6.36
C ALA A 83 11.29 4.06 5.08
N SER A 84 12.59 4.34 4.93
CA SER A 84 13.40 3.92 3.78
C SER A 84 13.40 2.40 3.58
N ASP A 85 13.47 1.60 4.64
CA ASP A 85 13.41 0.14 4.56
C ASP A 85 12.04 -0.36 4.08
N ALA A 86 10.95 0.29 4.50
CA ALA A 86 9.61 -0.01 4.02
C ALA A 86 9.45 0.31 2.52
N ILE A 87 9.96 1.46 2.07
CA ILE A 87 10.01 1.85 0.64
C ILE A 87 10.77 0.80 -0.15
N ALA A 88 11.94 0.39 0.33
CA ALA A 88 12.80 -0.53 -0.38
C ALA A 88 12.13 -1.90 -0.60
N ARG A 89 11.29 -2.36 0.34
CA ARG A 89 10.48 -3.57 0.16
C ARG A 89 9.39 -3.39 -0.90
N LEU A 90 8.74 -2.24 -0.93
CA LEU A 90 7.69 -1.93 -1.90
C LEU A 90 8.20 -1.82 -3.35
N VAL A 91 9.41 -1.28 -3.55
CA VAL A 91 10.00 -1.11 -4.90
C VAL A 91 10.51 -2.44 -5.47
N ARG A 92 10.80 -3.43 -4.62
CA ARG A 92 11.32 -4.74 -5.04
C ARG A 92 10.24 -5.79 -5.36
N SER A 93 8.96 -5.47 -5.12
CA SER A 93 7.79 -6.33 -5.36
C SER A 93 7.05 -5.96 -6.63
#